data_AF-A0A7I7QDR5-F1
#
_entry.id   AF-A0A7I7QDR5-F1
#
_cell.length_a   1.000
_cell.length_b   1.000
_cell.length_c   1.000
_cell.angle_alpha   90.00
_cell.angle_beta   90.00
_cell.angle_gamma   90.00
#
_symmetry.space_group_name_H-M   'P 1'
#
loop_
_entity.id
_entity.type
_entity.pdbx_description
1 polymer ?
#
loop_
_entity_poly.entity_id
_entity_poly.type
_entity_poly.pdbx_seq_one_letter_code
_entity_poly.pdbx_strand_id
1 'polypeptide(L)'
;MQQAIQDAAKRHSDALLFIAVTGHAGDGDLHPTTFYDKENPHAAAALEAANNEIIEAALRLDGTITGEHGVGTEKIQFMTKRFTPVEIAAQRALKQVFDPAHTFNPGIMLPEPSPEEPALPAFEAAVRAALEGHPTSATNADGDDTTVEVNTGNLNLVVGAAVTLGDLSRTLHEQGVTCPAIPTEGLDRTVGELIANATAEERREVRHGLLGVEVVLPDGAAAARFGGQNMKDVAGYDTKRLFIGGRNAFGTITRAVFKIAVAR
;
A
#
# COMPACT_ATOMS: atom_id res chain seq x y z
N MET A 1 5.51 2.29 -18.08
CA MET A 1 4.11 2.77 -18.05
C MET A 1 3.71 3.56 -19.30
N GLN A 2 4.37 4.67 -19.65
CA GLN A 2 3.97 5.49 -20.82
C GLN A 2 3.86 4.69 -22.14
N GLN A 3 4.80 3.77 -22.40
CA GLN A 3 4.73 2.88 -23.56
C GLN A 3 3.44 2.05 -23.58
N ALA A 4 3.00 1.52 -22.43
CA ALA A 4 1.79 0.72 -22.36
C ALA A 4 0.53 1.55 -22.67
N ILE A 5 0.50 2.82 -22.25
CA ILE A 5 -0.58 3.76 -22.59
C ILE A 5 -0.59 4.05 -24.09
N GLN A 6 0.58 4.29 -24.68
CA GLN A 6 0.71 4.52 -26.13
C GLN A 6 0.30 3.29 -26.94
N ASP A 7 0.68 2.10 -26.49
CA ASP A 7 0.30 0.84 -27.12
C ASP A 7 -1.22 0.60 -27.06
N ALA A 8 -1.86 0.89 -25.92
CA ALA A 8 -3.32 0.84 -25.78
C ALA A 8 -4.00 1.86 -26.71
N ALA A 9 -3.52 3.11 -26.74
CA ALA A 9 -4.04 4.14 -27.65
C ALA A 9 -3.94 3.72 -29.13
N LYS A 10 -2.83 3.06 -29.51
CA LYS A 10 -2.62 2.56 -30.88
C LYS A 10 -3.52 1.36 -31.19
N ARG A 11 -3.72 0.43 -30.24
CA ARG A 11 -4.59 -0.74 -30.45
C ARG A 11 -6.04 -0.36 -30.69
N HIS A 12 -6.51 0.69 -30.03
CA HIS A 12 -7.91 1.12 -30.03
C HIS A 12 -8.15 2.38 -30.87
N SER A 13 -7.26 2.70 -31.83
CA SER A 13 -7.31 3.95 -32.63
C SER A 13 -8.44 3.99 -33.66
N ASP A 14 -9.14 2.88 -33.89
CA ASP A 14 -10.34 2.79 -34.72
C ASP A 14 -11.60 3.27 -33.99
N ALA A 15 -11.58 3.30 -32.66
CA ALA A 15 -12.70 3.70 -31.82
C ALA A 15 -12.40 4.90 -30.89
N LEU A 16 -11.13 5.14 -30.56
CA LEU A 16 -10.67 6.24 -29.71
C LEU A 16 -9.97 7.31 -30.54
N LEU A 17 -10.12 8.58 -30.15
CA LEU A 17 -9.46 9.71 -30.81
C LEU A 17 -7.99 9.80 -30.38
N PHE A 18 -7.75 9.87 -29.06
CA PHE A 18 -6.41 9.86 -28.45
C PHE A 18 -6.51 9.65 -26.94
N ILE A 19 -5.39 9.34 -26.29
CA ILE A 19 -5.25 9.34 -24.83
C ILE A 19 -4.26 10.44 -24.44
N ALA A 20 -4.73 11.46 -23.73
CA ALA A 20 -3.86 12.48 -23.16
C ALA A 20 -3.39 12.04 -21.77
N VAL A 21 -2.12 12.23 -21.45
CA VAL A 21 -1.57 11.87 -20.14
C VAL A 21 -1.10 13.14 -19.43
N THR A 22 -1.76 13.46 -18.33
CA THR A 22 -1.23 14.41 -17.33
C THR A 22 -0.71 13.61 -16.14
N GLY A 23 -0.05 14.25 -15.17
CA GLY A 23 0.49 13.53 -14.03
C GLY A 23 1.47 14.33 -13.20
N HIS A 24 1.78 13.78 -12.03
CA HIS A 24 2.79 14.28 -11.13
C HIS A 24 4.05 13.43 -11.32
N ALA A 25 4.97 13.92 -12.15
CA ALA A 25 6.19 13.16 -12.47
C ALA A 25 7.05 12.86 -11.22
N GLY A 26 6.96 13.70 -10.17
CA GLY A 26 7.75 13.56 -8.95
C GLY A 26 7.34 12.41 -8.03
N ASP A 27 6.09 11.93 -8.11
CA ASP A 27 5.60 10.81 -7.30
C ASP A 27 5.09 9.62 -8.15
N GLY A 28 5.26 9.70 -9.47
CA GLY A 28 4.94 8.63 -10.41
C GLY A 28 3.45 8.48 -10.72
N ASP A 29 2.61 9.44 -10.33
CA ASP A 29 1.16 9.43 -10.56
C ASP A 29 0.82 9.92 -11.97
N LEU A 30 0.27 9.04 -12.81
CA LEU A 30 -0.13 9.36 -14.19
C LEU A 30 -1.65 9.32 -14.30
N HIS A 31 -2.23 10.29 -15.00
CA HIS A 31 -3.66 10.45 -15.26
C HIS A 31 -3.95 10.33 -16.77
N PRO A 32 -4.05 9.11 -17.32
CA PRO A 32 -4.48 8.90 -18.69
C PRO A 32 -5.96 9.27 -18.84
N THR A 33 -6.24 10.22 -19.73
CA THR A 33 -7.60 10.66 -20.09
C THR A 33 -7.87 10.29 -21.54
N THR A 34 -8.83 9.39 -21.73
CA THR A 34 -9.20 8.86 -23.05
C THR A 34 -10.28 9.73 -23.71
N PHE A 35 -10.02 10.17 -24.93
CA PHE A 35 -10.96 10.94 -25.75
C PHE A 35 -11.53 10.06 -26.86
N TYR A 36 -12.83 10.16 -27.09
CA TYR A 36 -13.56 9.40 -28.09
C TYR A 36 -14.73 10.21 -28.65
N ASP A 37 -15.23 9.82 -29.82
CA ASP A 37 -16.49 10.37 -30.36
C ASP A 37 -17.67 9.65 -29.70
N LYS A 38 -18.55 10.41 -29.02
CA LYS A 38 -19.74 9.87 -28.35
C LYS A 38 -20.73 9.20 -29.31
N GLU A 39 -20.70 9.56 -30.59
CA GLU A 39 -21.58 9.00 -31.61
C GLU A 39 -21.01 7.69 -32.19
N ASN A 40 -19.75 7.34 -31.87
CA ASN A 40 -19.15 6.09 -32.31
C ASN A 40 -19.67 4.93 -31.43
N PRO A 41 -20.39 3.95 -31.99
CA PRO A 41 -20.98 2.85 -31.22
C PRO A 41 -19.93 1.89 -30.61
N HIS A 42 -18.67 1.94 -31.07
CA HIS A 42 -17.58 1.11 -30.56
C HIS A 42 -16.77 1.79 -29.45
N ALA A 43 -16.96 3.10 -29.23
CA ALA A 43 -16.13 3.88 -28.32
C ALA A 43 -16.18 3.40 -26.87
N ALA A 44 -17.36 3.01 -26.37
CA ALA A 44 -17.52 2.55 -24.99
C ALA A 44 -16.73 1.27 -24.71
N ALA A 45 -16.83 0.27 -25.61
CA ALA A 45 -16.11 -0.99 -25.47
C ALA A 45 -14.58 -0.78 -25.59
N ALA A 46 -14.14 0.07 -26.51
CA ALA A 46 -12.73 0.41 -26.66
C ALA A 46 -12.16 1.18 -25.46
N LEU A 47 -12.95 2.09 -24.89
CA LEU A 47 -12.60 2.83 -23.67
C LEU A 47 -12.38 1.87 -22.49
N GLU A 48 -13.32 0.95 -22.26
CA GLU A 48 -13.22 -0.05 -21.21
C GLU A 48 -11.98 -0.94 -21.41
N ALA A 49 -11.77 -1.45 -22.63
CA ALA A 49 -10.61 -2.27 -22.97
C ALA A 49 -9.28 -1.54 -22.76
N ALA A 50 -9.16 -0.31 -23.27
CA ALA A 50 -7.95 0.51 -23.10
C ALA A 50 -7.67 0.81 -21.62
N ASN A 51 -8.70 1.16 -20.85
CA ASN A 51 -8.57 1.40 -19.41
C ASN A 51 -8.10 0.14 -18.66
N ASN A 52 -8.68 -1.01 -18.97
CA ASN A 52 -8.30 -2.28 -18.35
C ASN A 52 -6.85 -2.66 -18.69
N GLU A 53 -6.42 -2.52 -19.94
CA GLU A 53 -5.03 -2.77 -20.37
C GLU A 53 -4.03 -1.85 -19.65
N ILE A 54 -4.38 -0.57 -19.48
CA ILE A 54 -3.56 0.41 -18.77
C ILE A 54 -3.44 0.03 -17.30
N ILE A 55 -4.54 -0.34 -16.63
CA ILE A 55 -4.54 -0.76 -15.23
C ILE A 55 -3.69 -2.04 -15.05
N GLU A 56 -3.86 -3.02 -15.93
CA GLU A 56 -3.07 -4.25 -15.88
C GLU A 56 -1.57 -4.00 -16.10
N ALA A 57 -1.22 -3.08 -16.99
CA ALA A 57 0.16 -2.67 -17.18
C ALA A 57 0.73 -1.98 -15.93
N ALA A 58 -0.06 -1.14 -15.25
CA ALA A 58 0.35 -0.51 -14.00
C ALA A 58 0.63 -1.57 -12.92
N LEU A 59 -0.30 -2.52 -12.71
CA LEU A 59 -0.13 -3.59 -11.73
C LEU A 59 1.07 -4.50 -12.03
N ARG A 60 1.33 -4.80 -13.32
CA ARG A 60 2.50 -5.60 -13.74
C ARG A 60 3.83 -4.91 -13.47
N LEU A 61 3.83 -3.58 -13.35
CA LEU A 61 5.01 -2.77 -13.04
C LEU A 61 5.11 -2.44 -11.54
N ASP A 62 4.48 -3.26 -10.69
CA ASP A 62 4.36 -3.03 -9.23
C ASP A 62 3.74 -1.66 -8.88
N GLY A 63 2.92 -1.16 -9.80
CA GLY A 63 2.05 0.00 -9.61
C GLY A 63 0.85 -0.31 -8.72
N THR A 64 0.08 0.72 -8.39
CA THR A 64 -1.21 0.58 -7.72
C THR A 64 -2.31 1.29 -8.51
N ILE A 65 -3.57 0.96 -8.24
CA ILE A 65 -4.75 1.54 -8.91
C ILE A 65 -5.15 2.92 -8.33
N THR A 66 -4.16 3.67 -7.85
CA THR A 66 -4.30 5.00 -7.27
C THR A 66 -4.70 6.04 -8.32
N GLY A 67 -5.46 7.06 -7.91
CA GLY A 67 -5.62 8.28 -8.72
C GLY A 67 -6.67 8.21 -9.82
N GLU A 68 -7.36 7.09 -9.93
CA GLU A 68 -8.40 6.83 -10.91
C GLU A 68 -9.80 6.88 -10.29
N HIS A 69 -10.80 7.34 -11.04
CA HIS A 69 -12.20 7.25 -10.59
C HIS A 69 -12.65 5.78 -10.47
N GLY A 70 -13.58 5.50 -9.55
CA GLY A 70 -14.22 4.17 -9.45
C GLY A 70 -13.42 3.07 -8.75
N VAL A 71 -12.34 3.39 -8.01
CA VAL A 71 -11.67 2.42 -7.12
C VAL A 71 -12.68 1.89 -6.10
N GLY A 72 -12.87 0.57 -6.09
CA GLY A 72 -13.88 -0.09 -5.25
C GLY A 72 -15.29 -0.13 -5.82
N THR A 73 -15.54 0.38 -7.05
CA THR A 73 -16.81 0.21 -7.79
C THR A 73 -16.55 -0.39 -9.16
N GLU A 74 -16.38 0.43 -10.20
CA GLU A 74 -16.08 0.01 -11.57
C GLU A 74 -14.78 -0.79 -11.65
N LYS A 75 -13.81 -0.46 -10.78
CA LYS A 75 -12.48 -1.07 -10.75
C LYS A 75 -12.34 -2.17 -9.70
N ILE A 76 -13.44 -2.61 -9.09
CA ILE A 76 -13.41 -3.62 -8.01
C ILE A 76 -12.76 -4.93 -8.43
N GLN A 77 -12.90 -5.31 -9.71
CA GLN A 77 -12.26 -6.50 -10.31
C GLN A 77 -10.72 -6.46 -10.27
N PHE A 78 -10.10 -5.28 -10.13
CA PHE A 78 -8.65 -5.14 -10.00
C PHE A 78 -8.16 -5.27 -8.56
N MET A 79 -9.06 -5.23 -7.56
CA MET A 79 -8.69 -5.39 -6.15
C MET A 79 -8.04 -6.75 -5.90
N THR A 80 -8.55 -7.83 -6.51
CA THR A 80 -7.97 -9.18 -6.41
C THR A 80 -6.70 -9.37 -7.21
N LYS A 81 -6.39 -8.45 -8.13
CA LYS A 81 -5.09 -8.39 -8.83
C LYS A 81 -4.06 -7.57 -8.04
N ARG A 82 -4.51 -6.57 -7.27
CA ARG A 82 -3.66 -5.70 -6.45
C ARG A 82 -3.34 -6.29 -5.09
N PHE A 83 -4.31 -6.98 -4.48
CA PHE A 83 -4.22 -7.53 -3.13
C PHE A 83 -4.29 -9.04 -3.17
N THR A 84 -3.49 -9.68 -2.32
CA THR A 84 -3.60 -11.12 -2.07
C THR A 84 -4.88 -11.46 -1.30
N PRO A 85 -5.35 -12.72 -1.31
CA PRO A 85 -6.49 -13.14 -0.49
C PRO A 85 -6.31 -12.84 1.01
N VAL A 86 -5.08 -12.94 1.53
CA VAL A 86 -4.77 -12.60 2.93
C VAL A 86 -4.96 -11.11 3.21
N GLU A 87 -4.50 -10.25 2.29
CA GLU A 87 -4.64 -8.79 2.41
C GLU A 87 -6.10 -8.34 2.31
N ILE A 88 -6.89 -8.98 1.44
CA ILE A 88 -8.34 -8.74 1.34
C ILE A 88 -9.05 -9.21 2.62
N ALA A 89 -8.71 -10.40 3.13
CA ALA A 89 -9.28 -10.93 4.36
C ALA A 89 -9.02 -10.00 5.55
N ALA A 90 -7.81 -9.44 5.67
CA ALA A 90 -7.47 -8.51 6.74
C ALA A 90 -8.25 -7.18 6.63
N GLN A 91 -8.41 -6.64 5.43
CA GLN A 91 -9.25 -5.46 5.18
C GLN A 91 -10.74 -5.75 5.50
N ARG A 92 -11.21 -6.95 5.19
CA ARG A 92 -12.57 -7.40 5.51
C ARG A 92 -12.78 -7.56 7.01
N ALA A 93 -11.82 -8.13 7.73
CA ALA A 93 -11.82 -8.23 9.19
C ALA A 93 -11.87 -6.83 9.83
N LEU A 94 -11.07 -5.87 9.33
CA LEU A 94 -11.17 -4.47 9.75
C LEU A 94 -12.59 -3.92 9.54
N LYS A 95 -13.16 -4.06 8.34
CA LYS A 95 -14.53 -3.62 8.06
C LYS A 95 -15.54 -4.27 9.00
N GLN A 96 -15.41 -5.56 9.29
CA GLN A 96 -16.33 -6.31 10.17
C GLN A 96 -16.35 -5.78 11.60
N VAL A 97 -15.23 -5.22 12.07
CA VAL A 97 -15.18 -4.60 13.40
C VAL A 97 -15.98 -3.30 13.42
N PHE A 98 -15.88 -2.46 12.39
CA PHE A 98 -16.56 -1.17 12.33
C PHE A 98 -18.01 -1.25 11.83
N ASP A 99 -18.34 -2.25 11.01
CA ASP A 99 -19.62 -2.40 10.33
C ASP A 99 -20.11 -3.86 10.38
N PRO A 100 -20.41 -4.39 11.57
CA PRO A 100 -20.80 -5.80 11.75
C PRO A 100 -22.14 -6.14 11.08
N ALA A 101 -22.98 -5.14 10.80
CA ALA A 101 -24.26 -5.30 10.12
C ALA A 101 -24.17 -5.07 8.60
N HIS A 102 -22.97 -4.81 8.05
CA HIS A 102 -22.73 -4.57 6.62
C HIS A 102 -23.56 -3.42 6.02
N THR A 103 -23.80 -2.38 6.81
CA THR A 103 -24.61 -1.21 6.43
C THR A 103 -23.78 -0.08 5.81
N PHE A 104 -22.46 -0.04 6.04
CA PHE A 104 -21.59 0.99 5.50
C PHE A 104 -21.29 0.69 4.05
N ASN A 105 -22.15 1.22 3.17
CA ASN A 105 -22.01 1.26 1.72
C ASN A 105 -21.76 -0.14 1.10
N PRO A 106 -22.75 -1.05 1.13
CA PRO A 106 -22.59 -2.43 0.67
C PRO A 106 -22.24 -2.51 -0.82
N GLY A 107 -21.39 -3.47 -1.19
CA GLY A 107 -20.93 -3.69 -2.57
C GLY A 107 -19.79 -2.76 -3.03
N ILE A 108 -19.27 -1.92 -2.14
CA ILE A 108 -18.21 -0.95 -2.45
C ILE A 108 -16.92 -1.30 -1.69
N MET A 109 -15.78 -0.93 -2.27
CA MET A 109 -14.41 -1.09 -1.75
C MET A 109 -13.85 -2.50 -1.82
N LEU A 110 -14.54 -3.50 -1.24
CA LEU A 110 -14.04 -4.88 -1.17
C LEU A 110 -14.79 -5.79 -2.14
N PRO A 111 -14.08 -6.64 -2.92
CA PRO A 111 -14.71 -7.59 -3.82
C PRO A 111 -15.53 -8.64 -3.06
N GLU A 112 -16.33 -9.40 -3.80
CA GLU A 112 -17.03 -10.57 -3.27
C GLU A 112 -16.04 -11.54 -2.59
N PRO A 113 -16.43 -12.20 -1.48
CA PRO A 113 -15.55 -13.11 -0.77
C PRO A 113 -15.03 -14.24 -1.67
N SER A 114 -13.72 -14.47 -1.64
CA SER A 114 -13.09 -15.64 -2.27
C SER A 114 -12.88 -16.78 -1.26
N PRO A 115 -13.04 -18.06 -1.66
CA PRO A 115 -12.67 -19.21 -0.83
C PRO A 115 -11.19 -19.27 -0.44
N GLU A 116 -10.33 -18.51 -1.12
CA GLU A 116 -8.90 -18.40 -0.81
C GLU A 116 -8.60 -17.42 0.34
N GLU A 117 -9.58 -16.60 0.76
CA GLU A 117 -9.45 -15.72 1.92
C GLU A 117 -9.37 -16.55 3.21
N PRO A 118 -8.29 -16.46 4.00
CA PRO A 118 -8.23 -17.17 5.27
C PRO A 118 -9.13 -16.51 6.32
N ALA A 119 -9.57 -17.30 7.31
CA ALA A 119 -10.16 -16.75 8.51
C ALA A 119 -9.09 -16.06 9.37
N LEU A 120 -9.38 -14.86 9.87
CA LEU A 120 -8.45 -14.06 10.69
C LEU A 120 -9.04 -13.67 12.07
N PRO A 121 -9.52 -14.63 12.88
CA PRO A 121 -10.18 -14.33 14.16
C PRO A 121 -9.26 -13.65 15.20
N ALA A 122 -7.96 -13.97 15.24
CA ALA A 122 -7.02 -13.35 16.17
C ALA A 122 -6.72 -11.90 15.78
N PHE A 123 -6.54 -11.62 14.48
CA PHE A 123 -6.43 -10.25 13.98
C PHE A 123 -7.71 -9.45 14.26
N GLU A 124 -8.90 -10.00 13.99
CA GLU A 124 -10.17 -9.33 14.29
C GLU A 124 -10.29 -9.02 15.79
N ALA A 125 -9.98 -9.99 16.66
CA ALA A 125 -9.99 -9.81 18.11
C ALA A 125 -9.02 -8.72 18.56
N ALA A 126 -7.82 -8.65 17.99
CA ALA A 126 -6.84 -7.60 18.28
C ALA A 126 -7.35 -6.21 17.90
N VAL A 127 -8.02 -6.08 16.73
CA VAL A 127 -8.65 -4.82 16.31
C VAL A 127 -9.77 -4.41 17.27
N ARG A 128 -10.63 -5.34 17.69
CA ARG A 128 -11.69 -5.06 18.69
C ARG A 128 -11.10 -4.60 20.01
N ALA A 129 -10.12 -5.33 20.54
CA ALA A 129 -9.45 -5.00 21.79
C ALA A 129 -8.80 -3.60 21.75
N ALA A 130 -8.19 -3.23 20.62
CA ALA A 130 -7.63 -1.89 20.44
C ALA A 130 -8.69 -0.77 20.45
N LEU A 131 -9.86 -0.98 19.83
CA LEU A 131 -10.97 -0.02 19.88
C LEU A 131 -11.56 0.15 21.28
N GLU A 132 -11.51 -0.90 22.09
CA GLU A 132 -11.95 -0.86 23.49
C GLU A 132 -10.89 -0.25 24.43
N GLY A 133 -9.73 0.15 23.92
CA GLY A 133 -8.63 0.72 24.70
C GLY A 133 -7.75 -0.31 25.40
N HIS A 134 -7.84 -1.59 25.03
CA HIS A 134 -7.10 -2.71 25.60
C HIS A 134 -6.20 -3.41 24.56
N PRO A 135 -5.26 -2.71 23.89
CA PRO A 135 -4.41 -3.35 22.88
C PRO A 135 -3.56 -4.45 23.54
N THR A 136 -3.73 -5.69 23.07
CA THR A 136 -2.92 -6.84 23.49
C THR A 136 -1.54 -6.73 22.85
N SER A 137 -0.48 -6.56 23.66
CA SER A 137 0.89 -6.60 23.14
C SER A 137 1.28 -8.04 22.83
N ALA A 138 1.71 -8.30 21.59
CA ALA A 138 2.50 -9.51 21.32
C ALA A 138 3.94 -9.31 21.83
N THR A 139 4.66 -10.41 22.08
CA THR A 139 6.09 -10.35 22.43
C THR A 139 6.88 -9.69 21.30
N ASN A 140 7.76 -8.74 21.64
CA ASN A 140 8.60 -7.92 20.74
C ASN A 140 9.64 -8.75 19.96
N ALA A 141 9.22 -9.71 19.14
CA ALA A 141 10.08 -10.30 18.15
C ALA A 141 9.78 -9.61 16.83
N ASP A 142 10.65 -8.70 16.42
CA ASP A 142 10.73 -8.33 15.01
C ASP A 142 11.06 -9.58 14.19
N GLY A 143 10.79 -9.53 12.88
CA GLY A 143 11.36 -10.53 11.96
C GLY A 143 12.90 -10.57 12.04
N ASP A 144 13.54 -11.51 11.35
CA ASP A 144 15.00 -11.64 11.29
C ASP A 144 15.66 -10.86 10.13
N ASP A 145 14.85 -10.13 9.36
CA ASP A 145 15.31 -9.40 8.19
C ASP A 145 16.12 -8.15 8.57
N THR A 146 17.37 -8.11 8.10
CA THR A 146 18.33 -7.03 8.31
C THR A 146 18.75 -6.34 7.00
N THR A 147 17.99 -6.52 5.92
CA THR A 147 18.28 -5.92 4.60
C THR A 147 17.94 -4.43 4.57
N VAL A 148 18.71 -3.66 3.80
CA VAL A 148 18.46 -2.24 3.50
C VAL A 148 18.66 -2.01 2.02
N GLU A 149 17.62 -1.58 1.32
CA GLU A 149 17.64 -1.26 -0.11
C GLU A 149 17.19 0.19 -0.30
N VAL A 150 18.09 1.04 -0.81
CA VAL A 150 17.79 2.45 -1.09
C VAL A 150 17.56 2.62 -2.59
N ASN A 151 16.43 3.23 -2.96
CA ASN A 151 16.09 3.53 -4.34
C ASN A 151 15.91 5.03 -4.54
N THR A 152 16.97 5.70 -4.99
CA THR A 152 16.95 7.14 -5.29
C THR A 152 16.14 7.48 -6.54
N GLY A 153 15.91 6.53 -7.45
CA GLY A 153 15.07 6.71 -8.63
C GLY A 153 13.58 6.74 -8.31
N ASN A 154 13.16 5.99 -7.28
CA ASN A 154 11.78 5.96 -6.78
C ASN A 154 11.60 6.71 -5.45
N LEU A 155 12.65 7.40 -4.97
CA LEU A 155 12.69 8.18 -3.73
C LEU A 155 12.19 7.41 -2.50
N ASN A 156 12.47 6.11 -2.42
CA ASN A 156 12.09 5.28 -1.28
C ASN A 156 13.26 4.43 -0.75
N LEU A 157 13.02 3.78 0.38
CA LEU A 157 13.87 2.72 0.91
C LEU A 157 12.99 1.53 1.34
N VAL A 158 13.48 0.31 1.14
CA VAL A 158 12.91 -0.93 1.70
C VAL A 158 13.87 -1.41 2.77
N VAL A 159 13.37 -1.68 3.97
CA VAL A 159 14.21 -2.04 5.12
C VAL A 159 13.57 -3.15 5.95
N GLY A 160 14.39 -4.12 6.35
CA GLY A 160 14.01 -5.17 7.28
C GLY A 160 13.73 -4.64 8.68
N ALA A 161 12.76 -5.22 9.36
CA ALA A 161 12.32 -4.75 10.68
C ALA A 161 13.38 -4.91 11.76
N ALA A 162 14.32 -5.85 11.63
CA ALA A 162 15.41 -6.06 12.58
C ALA A 162 16.63 -5.15 12.36
N VAL A 163 16.62 -4.30 11.33
CA VAL A 163 17.69 -3.29 11.15
C VAL A 163 17.64 -2.30 12.31
N THR A 164 18.79 -2.05 12.94
CA THR A 164 18.90 -1.01 13.97
C THR A 164 18.82 0.38 13.35
N LEU A 165 18.24 1.33 14.07
CA LEU A 165 18.17 2.72 13.59
C LEU A 165 19.57 3.32 13.39
N GLY A 166 20.57 2.88 14.18
CA GLY A 166 21.97 3.26 14.01
C GLY A 166 22.57 2.80 12.68
N ASP A 167 22.35 1.54 12.30
CA ASP A 167 22.86 1.00 11.03
C ASP A 167 22.11 1.57 9.82
N LEU A 168 20.80 1.78 9.95
CA LEU A 168 20.01 2.46 8.93
C LEU A 168 20.50 3.90 8.74
N SER A 169 20.67 4.67 9.82
CA SER A 169 21.16 6.06 9.77
C SER A 169 22.53 6.17 9.07
N ARG A 170 23.45 5.25 9.38
CA ARG A 170 24.76 5.15 8.69
C ARG A 170 24.60 4.91 7.19
N THR A 171 23.74 3.95 6.82
CA THR A 171 23.48 3.61 5.41
C THR A 171 22.87 4.80 4.66
N LEU A 172 21.91 5.50 5.26
CA LEU A 172 21.31 6.70 4.66
C LEU A 172 22.33 7.81 4.45
N HIS A 173 23.22 8.02 5.43
CA HIS A 173 24.31 9.00 5.33
C HIS A 173 25.29 8.65 4.21
N GLU A 174 25.74 7.39 4.12
CA GLU A 174 26.63 6.91 3.06
C GLU A 174 26.02 7.03 1.66
N GLN A 175 24.70 6.87 1.55
CA GLN A 175 23.95 7.02 0.30
C GLN A 175 23.55 8.48 0.00
N GLY A 176 23.85 9.43 0.88
CA GLY A 176 23.51 10.85 0.69
C GLY A 176 22.00 11.13 0.67
N VAL A 177 21.22 10.39 1.46
CA VAL A 177 19.76 10.53 1.55
C VAL A 177 19.30 10.74 2.99
N THR A 178 18.12 11.29 3.17
CA THR A 178 17.47 11.49 4.46
C THR A 178 16.10 10.81 4.49
N CYS A 179 15.68 10.36 5.66
CA CYS A 179 14.35 9.81 5.90
C CYS A 179 13.77 10.44 7.17
N PRO A 180 12.79 11.36 7.09
CA PRO A 180 12.25 12.05 8.27
C PRO A 180 11.66 11.11 9.33
N ALA A 181 11.19 9.92 8.91
CA ALA A 181 10.68 8.92 9.82
C ALA A 181 11.76 8.28 10.72
N ILE A 182 13.05 8.41 10.37
CA ILE A 182 14.15 7.81 11.11
C ILE A 182 14.73 8.86 12.07
N PRO A 183 14.58 8.68 13.40
CA PRO A 183 15.09 9.64 14.37
C PRO A 183 16.61 9.57 14.50
N THR A 184 17.20 10.64 15.05
CA THR A 184 18.64 10.73 15.35
C THR A 184 19.00 10.22 16.76
N GLU A 185 18.00 9.83 17.56
CA GLU A 185 18.14 9.35 18.94
C GLU A 185 17.50 7.96 19.12
N GLY A 186 17.91 7.24 20.17
CA GLY A 186 17.45 5.87 20.42
C GLY A 186 17.85 4.90 19.31
N LEU A 187 19.11 5.02 18.86
CA LEU A 187 19.68 4.32 17.70
C LEU A 187 19.87 2.80 17.91
N ASP A 188 19.77 2.35 19.16
CA ASP A 188 19.79 0.95 19.59
C ASP A 188 18.50 0.20 19.25
N ARG A 189 17.38 0.93 19.07
CA ARG A 189 16.10 0.36 18.65
C ARG A 189 16.17 -0.18 17.22
N THR A 190 15.30 -1.12 16.91
CA THR A 190 15.09 -1.58 15.53
C THR A 190 14.05 -0.72 14.80
N VAL A 191 13.95 -0.89 13.47
CA VAL A 191 12.88 -0.28 12.65
C VAL A 191 11.50 -0.81 13.07
N GLY A 192 11.37 -2.09 13.39
CA GLY A 192 10.13 -2.67 13.88
C GLY A 192 9.69 -2.06 15.21
N GLU A 193 10.61 -1.92 16.17
CA GLU A 193 10.36 -1.28 17.46
C GLU A 193 9.97 0.19 17.31
N LEU A 194 10.62 0.93 16.40
CA LEU A 194 10.26 2.31 16.05
C LEU A 194 8.79 2.37 15.62
N ILE A 195 8.39 1.58 14.63
CA ILE A 195 7.02 1.63 14.09
C ILE A 195 6.02 1.19 15.16
N ALA A 196 6.26 0.05 15.81
CA ALA A 196 5.33 -0.55 16.76
C ALA A 196 5.09 0.33 18.00
N ASN A 197 6.10 1.09 18.44
CA ASN A 197 6.04 1.88 19.67
C ASN A 197 5.91 3.39 19.45
N ALA A 198 5.86 3.87 18.20
CA ALA A 198 5.81 5.29 17.90
C ALA A 198 4.66 6.02 18.62
N THR A 199 5.01 7.11 19.31
CA THR A 199 4.07 8.02 19.98
C THR A 199 4.33 9.48 19.60
N ALA A 200 3.38 10.36 19.91
CA ALA A 200 3.51 11.82 19.75
C ALA A 200 4.12 12.26 18.40
N GLU A 201 5.28 12.92 18.41
CA GLU A 201 5.99 13.43 17.23
C GLU A 201 6.55 12.30 16.36
N GLU A 202 7.18 11.29 16.96
CA GLU A 202 7.70 10.11 16.25
C GLU A 202 6.59 9.41 15.46
N ARG A 203 5.39 9.31 16.03
CA ARG A 203 4.20 8.78 15.33
C ARG A 203 3.80 9.62 14.11
N ARG A 204 3.95 10.94 14.17
CA ARG A 204 3.63 11.82 13.02
C ARG A 204 4.64 11.61 11.90
N GLU A 205 5.93 11.59 12.22
CA GLU A 205 6.98 11.41 11.23
C GLU A 205 6.92 10.03 10.56
N VAL A 206 6.76 8.96 11.35
CA VAL A 206 6.53 7.61 10.81
C VAL A 206 5.28 7.57 9.93
N ARG A 207 4.16 8.19 10.34
CA ARG A 207 2.92 8.25 9.54
C ARG A 207 3.08 8.97 8.21
N HIS A 208 3.89 10.01 8.16
CA HIS A 208 4.15 10.77 6.94
C HIS A 208 5.14 10.07 6.01
N GLY A 209 6.14 9.40 6.57
CA GLY A 209 7.18 8.70 5.82
C GLY A 209 6.82 7.29 5.36
N LEU A 210 5.96 6.57 6.09
CA LEU A 210 5.66 5.16 5.81
C LEU A 210 4.79 4.97 4.56
N LEU A 211 5.35 4.27 3.57
CA LEU A 211 4.68 3.90 2.31
C LEU A 211 4.01 2.53 2.38
N GLY A 212 4.62 1.59 3.09
CA GLY A 212 4.09 0.25 3.24
C GLY A 212 4.79 -0.57 4.31
N VAL A 213 4.16 -1.67 4.68
CA VAL A 213 4.69 -2.68 5.61
C VAL A 213 4.42 -4.08 5.06
N GLU A 214 5.37 -4.98 5.28
CA GLU A 214 5.16 -6.42 5.20
C GLU A 214 5.07 -6.96 6.63
N VAL A 215 4.08 -7.80 6.86
CA VAL A 215 3.73 -8.28 8.20
C VAL A 215 3.35 -9.75 8.19
N VAL A 216 3.59 -10.43 9.31
CA VAL A 216 2.99 -11.73 9.61
C VAL A 216 1.82 -11.47 10.55
N LEU A 217 0.61 -11.82 10.12
CA LEU A 217 -0.60 -11.62 10.92
C LEU A 217 -0.67 -12.60 12.11
N PRO A 218 -1.37 -12.25 13.21
CA PRO A 218 -1.42 -13.07 14.43
C PRO A 218 -1.99 -14.47 14.22
N ASP A 219 -2.82 -14.65 13.19
CA ASP A 219 -3.44 -15.93 12.84
C ASP A 219 -2.47 -16.95 12.21
N GLY A 220 -1.17 -16.62 12.12
CA GLY A 220 -0.18 -17.46 11.42
C GLY A 220 -0.41 -17.50 9.91
N ALA A 221 -1.22 -16.57 9.39
CA ALA A 221 -1.45 -16.41 7.97
C ALA A 221 -0.14 -16.02 7.26
N ALA A 222 -0.05 -16.38 5.98
CA ALA A 222 1.07 -15.98 5.12
C ALA A 222 1.31 -14.46 5.19
N ALA A 223 2.54 -14.05 4.86
CA ALA A 223 2.92 -12.64 4.87
C ALA A 223 1.90 -11.79 4.08
N ALA A 224 1.50 -10.66 4.68
CA ALA A 224 0.61 -9.69 4.06
C ALA A 224 1.37 -8.39 3.85
N ARG A 225 1.09 -7.70 2.74
CA ARG A 225 1.67 -6.40 2.43
C ARG A 225 0.58 -5.34 2.35
N PHE A 226 0.72 -4.29 3.15
CA PHE A 226 -0.16 -3.13 3.13
C PHE A 226 0.58 -1.91 2.63
N GLY A 227 0.10 -1.29 1.55
CA GLY A 227 0.83 -0.27 0.81
C GLY A 227 1.87 -0.89 -0.13
N GLY A 228 2.98 -0.19 -0.35
CA GLY A 228 4.04 -0.66 -1.24
C GLY A 228 5.10 0.39 -1.49
N GLN A 229 5.80 0.27 -2.61
CA GLN A 229 6.85 1.19 -3.02
C GLN A 229 6.33 2.46 -3.71
N ASN A 230 5.02 2.52 -4.00
CA ASN A 230 4.39 3.66 -4.65
C ASN A 230 4.28 4.85 -3.68
N MET A 231 4.63 6.05 -4.15
CA MET A 231 4.54 7.27 -3.32
C MET A 231 3.11 7.63 -2.94
N LYS A 232 2.15 7.27 -3.80
CA LYS A 232 0.73 7.47 -3.61
C LYS A 232 0.01 6.12 -3.76
N ASP A 233 -0.60 5.66 -2.68
CA ASP A 233 -1.44 4.46 -2.66
C ASP A 233 -2.71 4.72 -1.86
N VAL A 234 -3.85 4.70 -2.56
CA VAL A 234 -5.20 4.87 -2.01
C VAL A 234 -6.10 3.67 -2.31
N ALA A 235 -5.54 2.57 -2.80
CA ALA A 235 -6.30 1.35 -3.02
C ALA A 235 -6.63 0.69 -1.68
N GLY A 236 -7.89 0.33 -1.47
CA GLY A 236 -8.35 -0.32 -0.25
C GLY A 236 -8.31 0.59 0.99
N TYR A 237 -8.33 -0.04 2.18
CA TYR A 237 -8.15 0.67 3.44
C TYR A 237 -6.67 0.95 3.74
N ASP A 238 -6.40 2.03 4.49
CA ASP A 238 -5.04 2.42 4.90
C ASP A 238 -4.51 1.56 6.07
N THR A 239 -4.49 0.24 5.88
CA THR A 239 -4.18 -0.76 6.91
C THR A 239 -2.75 -0.65 7.44
N LYS A 240 -1.79 -0.19 6.63
CA LYS A 240 -0.39 -0.01 7.05
C LYS A 240 -0.26 0.89 8.29
N ARG A 241 -1.14 1.89 8.44
CA ARG A 241 -1.09 2.82 9.56
C ARG A 241 -1.59 2.23 10.88
N LEU A 242 -2.29 1.10 10.83
CA LEU A 242 -2.72 0.36 12.02
C LEU A 242 -1.52 -0.11 12.86
N PHE A 243 -0.39 -0.40 12.21
CA PHE A 243 0.82 -0.90 12.85
C PHE A 243 1.62 0.20 13.58
N ILE A 244 1.37 1.48 13.29
CA ILE A 244 2.10 2.60 13.88
C ILE A 244 1.61 2.85 15.32
N GLY A 245 2.45 2.56 16.31
CA GLY A 245 2.08 2.63 17.73
C GLY A 245 1.17 1.48 18.17
N GLY A 246 1.02 0.44 17.34
CA GLY A 246 0.14 -0.71 17.56
C GLY A 246 0.72 -1.77 18.52
N ARG A 247 1.97 -1.61 18.99
CA ARG A 247 2.66 -2.52 19.92
C ARG A 247 2.60 -3.99 19.48
N ASN A 248 2.76 -4.22 18.17
CA ASN A 248 2.67 -5.54 17.53
C ASN A 248 1.34 -6.28 17.78
N ALA A 249 0.27 -5.61 18.22
CA ALA A 249 -1.03 -6.24 18.47
C ALA A 249 -1.65 -6.86 17.22
N PHE A 250 -1.36 -6.29 16.05
CA PHE A 250 -1.97 -6.64 14.77
C PHE A 250 -1.10 -7.53 13.90
N GLY A 251 0.02 -8.02 14.44
CA GLY A 251 1.01 -8.83 13.73
C GLY A 251 2.43 -8.30 13.91
N THR A 252 3.39 -9.12 13.48
CA THR A 252 4.82 -8.81 13.48
C THR A 252 5.22 -8.14 12.18
N ILE A 253 5.88 -6.99 12.26
CA ILE A 253 6.45 -6.31 11.09
C ILE A 253 7.73 -7.03 10.69
N THR A 254 7.86 -7.38 9.41
CA THR A 254 9.06 -8.02 8.84
C THR A 254 9.85 -7.05 7.97
N ARG A 255 9.16 -6.19 7.21
CA ARG A 255 9.76 -5.11 6.41
C ARG A 255 8.91 -3.85 6.46
N ALA A 256 9.57 -2.72 6.25
CA ALA A 256 8.94 -1.43 6.07
C ALA A 256 9.48 -0.73 4.83
N VAL A 257 8.63 0.10 4.24
CA VAL A 257 8.98 0.95 3.10
C VAL A 257 8.77 2.40 3.51
N PHE A 258 9.81 3.22 3.38
CA PHE A 258 9.76 4.64 3.73
C PHE A 258 10.12 5.54 2.55
N LYS A 259 9.54 6.75 2.53
CA LYS A 259 9.97 7.85 1.67
C LYS A 259 11.35 8.35 2.09
N ILE A 260 12.17 8.72 1.11
CA ILE A 260 13.43 9.41 1.33
C ILE A 260 13.50 10.71 0.53
N ALA A 261 14.42 11.59 0.92
CA ALA A 261 14.82 12.75 0.16
C ALA A 261 16.33 12.70 -0.11
N VAL A 262 16.78 13.21 -1.25
CA VAL A 262 18.21 13.33 -1.54
C VAL A 262 18.76 14.53 -0.77
N ALA A 263 19.81 14.32 0.01
CA ALA A 263 20.51 15.40 0.70
C ALA A 263 21.16 16.31 -0.35
N ARG A 264 20.88 17.61 -0.26
CA ARG A 264 21.50 18.63 -1.13
C ARG A 264 22.80 19.13 -0.55
#